data_AF-A0A1J4WZJ3-F1
#
_entry.id   AF-A0A1J4WZJ3-F1
#
_cell.length_a   1.000
_cell.length_b   1.000
_cell.length_c   1.000
_cell.angle_alpha   90.00
_cell.angle_beta   90.00
_cell.angle_gamma   90.00
#
_symmetry.space_group_name_H-M   'P 1'
#
loop_
_entity.id
_entity.type
_entity.pdbx_description
1 polymer ?
#
loop_
_entity_poly.entity_id
_entity_poly.type
_entity_poly.pdbx_seq_one_letter_code
_entity_poly.pdbx_strand_id
1 'polypeptide(L)'
;MQQFFDEAQAGSRWSNCAKQKVGVVLVKDGSIVSVGWNSCACGGCSRCAMIPSEKCARLDLPSGEGYELSRPVHAEVSAMLRVRLDRSLDDFERCIATVEPTEELYAGGTGSA
;
A
#
# COMPACT_ATOMS: atom_id res chain seq x y z
N MET A 1 -6.00 11.46 -16.12
CA MET A 1 -6.01 10.05 -15.64
C MET A 1 -4.60 9.55 -15.40
N GLN A 2 -3.67 9.70 -16.37
CA GLN A 2 -2.26 9.32 -16.22
C GLN A 2 -1.57 9.93 -14.98
N GLN A 3 -1.75 11.24 -14.75
CA GLN A 3 -1.21 11.97 -13.60
C GLN A 3 -1.53 11.32 -12.23
N PHE A 4 -2.72 10.73 -12.07
CA PHE A 4 -3.11 10.09 -10.81
C PHE A 4 -2.38 8.77 -10.59
N PHE A 5 -2.11 8.03 -11.68
CA PHE A 5 -1.33 6.80 -11.62
C PHE A 5 0.14 7.09 -11.30
N ASP A 6 0.71 8.13 -11.90
CA ASP A 6 2.10 8.53 -11.64
C ASP A 6 2.30 8.92 -10.16
N GLU A 7 1.34 9.65 -9.57
CA GLU A 7 1.37 10.03 -8.16
C GLU A 7 1.17 8.82 -7.23
N ALA A 8 0.24 7.92 -7.58
CA ALA A 8 0.05 6.67 -6.83
C ALA A 8 1.31 5.80 -6.85
N GLN A 9 1.99 5.72 -8.01
CA GLN A 9 3.27 5.05 -8.16
C GLN A 9 4.42 5.76 -7.43
N ALA A 10 4.40 7.08 -7.33
CA ALA A 10 5.33 7.80 -6.47
C ALA A 10 5.12 7.40 -5.00
N GLY A 11 3.86 7.26 -4.57
CA GLY A 11 3.48 6.81 -3.23
C GLY A 11 3.92 5.38 -2.89
N SER A 12 3.81 4.42 -3.83
CA SER A 12 4.23 3.02 -3.61
C SER A 12 5.70 2.90 -3.22
N ARG A 13 6.57 3.80 -3.71
CA ARG A 13 8.01 3.83 -3.38
C ARG A 13 8.30 4.09 -1.90
N TRP A 14 7.37 4.72 -1.18
CA TRP A 14 7.48 4.99 0.26
C TRP A 14 7.04 3.80 1.12
N SER A 15 6.49 2.76 0.50
CA SER A 15 6.09 1.54 1.20
C SER A 15 7.29 0.75 1.69
N ASN A 16 7.19 0.27 2.93
CA ASN A 16 8.17 -0.64 3.54
C ASN A 16 7.64 -2.08 3.67
N CYS A 17 6.52 -2.42 3.02
CA CYS A 17 6.01 -3.79 3.03
C CYS A 17 6.92 -4.70 2.18
N ALA A 18 7.15 -5.93 2.66
CA ALA A 18 7.99 -6.93 1.97
C ALA A 18 7.26 -7.70 0.86
N LYS A 19 5.93 -7.79 0.91
CA LYS A 19 5.12 -8.60 -0.02
C LYS A 19 4.72 -7.83 -1.28
N GLN A 20 4.21 -6.61 -1.10
CA GLN A 20 3.68 -5.77 -2.18
C GLN A 20 3.90 -4.31 -1.82
N LYS A 21 4.28 -3.49 -2.80
CA LYS A 21 4.37 -2.03 -2.66
C LYS A 21 3.10 -1.43 -3.23
N VAL A 22 2.25 -0.87 -2.39
CA VAL A 22 0.95 -0.33 -2.78
C VAL A 22 0.91 1.15 -2.46
N GLY A 23 0.54 1.94 -3.47
CA GLY A 23 0.25 3.36 -3.36
C GLY A 23 -1.21 3.62 -3.72
N VAL A 24 -1.83 4.57 -3.04
CA VAL A 24 -3.24 4.94 -3.24
C VAL A 24 -3.35 6.45 -3.27
N VAL A 25 -4.15 6.97 -4.21
CA VAL A 25 -4.56 8.38 -4.25
C VAL A 25 -6.07 8.49 -4.15
N LEU A 26 -6.53 9.41 -3.30
CA LEU A 26 -7.93 9.79 -3.18
C LEU A 26 -8.16 11.06 -3.99
N VAL A 27 -9.16 11.03 -4.88
CA VAL A 27 -9.48 12.11 -5.80
C VAL A 27 -10.88 12.65 -5.52
N LYS A 28 -11.00 13.97 -5.50
CA LYS A 28 -12.27 14.71 -5.45
C LYS A 28 -12.19 15.91 -6.37
N ASP A 29 -13.27 16.18 -7.13
CA ASP A 29 -13.38 17.34 -8.02
C ASP A 29 -12.21 17.41 -9.01
N GLY A 30 -11.74 16.24 -9.46
CA GLY A 30 -10.56 16.12 -10.33
C GLY A 30 -9.21 16.46 -9.70
N SER A 31 -9.15 16.68 -8.39
CA SER A 31 -7.93 17.02 -7.63
C SER A 31 -7.56 15.92 -6.63
N ILE A 32 -6.25 15.72 -6.43
CA ILE A 32 -5.75 14.77 -5.43
C ILE A 32 -5.95 15.38 -4.03
N VAL A 33 -6.74 14.72 -3.19
CA VAL A 33 -7.03 15.14 -1.82
C VAL A 33 -6.05 14.55 -0.83
N SER A 34 -5.67 13.29 -1.04
CA SER A 34 -4.78 12.55 -0.15
C SER A 34 -4.04 11.45 -0.89
N VAL A 35 -2.85 11.12 -0.39
CA VAL A 35 -2.00 10.03 -0.87
C VAL A 35 -1.69 9.12 0.31
N GLY A 36 -1.84 7.81 0.10
CA GLY A 36 -1.52 6.78 1.07
C GLY A 36 -0.65 5.71 0.46
N TRP A 37 0.07 4.99 1.33
CA TRP A 37 0.88 3.85 0.96
C TRP A 37 0.82 2.83 2.07
N ASN A 38 1.05 1.57 1.73
CA ASN A 38 1.06 0.53 2.73
C ASN A 38 2.34 0.64 3.55
N SER A 39 2.21 0.68 4.88
CA SER A 39 3.36 0.77 5.76
C SER A 39 3.17 -0.07 7.02
N CYS A 40 4.24 -0.74 7.41
CA CYS A 40 4.36 -1.47 8.67
C CYS A 40 4.56 -0.55 9.88
N ALA A 41 4.45 0.77 9.70
CA ALA A 41 4.78 1.77 10.71
C ALA A 41 3.65 2.79 10.87
N CYS A 42 2.68 2.46 11.72
CA CYS A 42 1.91 3.50 12.39
C CYS A 42 2.70 3.90 13.65
N GLY A 43 3.25 5.12 13.69
CA GLY A 43 3.84 5.77 14.87
C GLY A 43 4.91 4.97 15.65
N GLY A 44 6.20 5.26 15.42
CA GLY A 44 7.26 4.91 16.37
C GLY A 44 7.64 3.43 16.51
N CYS A 45 7.09 2.52 15.68
CA CYS A 45 7.46 1.12 15.73
C CYS A 45 8.73 0.85 14.89
N SER A 46 9.89 1.10 15.49
CA SER A 46 11.22 0.73 14.98
C SER A 46 11.41 -0.78 14.76
N ARG A 47 10.44 -1.59 15.18
CA ARG A 47 10.52 -3.05 15.17
C ARG A 47 10.32 -3.67 13.79
N CYS A 48 9.66 -3.02 12.83
CA CYS A 48 9.41 -3.64 11.52
C CYS A 48 10.50 -3.39 10.47
N ALA A 49 11.34 -2.34 10.62
CA ALA A 49 12.56 -2.19 9.82
C ALA A 49 13.65 -3.20 10.24
N MET A 50 13.56 -3.70 11.49
CA MET A 50 14.47 -4.69 12.08
C MET A 50 13.95 -6.12 12.01
N ILE A 51 12.67 -6.34 11.69
CA ILE A 51 12.19 -7.68 11.37
C ILE A 51 12.55 -7.88 9.89
N PRO A 52 13.50 -8.76 9.57
CA PRO A 52 13.81 -9.08 8.18
C PRO A 52 12.52 -9.47 7.46
N SER A 53 12.40 -9.04 6.20
CA SER A 53 11.30 -9.36 5.27
C SER A 53 10.85 -10.83 5.36
N GLU A 54 11.78 -11.72 5.69
CA GLU A 54 11.70 -13.16 5.96
C GLU A 54 10.69 -13.62 7.03
N LYS A 55 10.07 -12.71 7.81
CA LYS A 55 9.04 -13.08 8.82
C LYS A 55 7.64 -12.53 8.53
N CYS A 56 7.38 -12.08 7.31
CA CYS A 56 6.01 -11.74 6.92
C CYS A 56 5.22 -13.03 6.69
N ALA A 57 4.36 -13.41 7.64
CA ALA A 57 3.51 -14.60 7.54
C ALA A 57 2.53 -14.58 6.34
N ARG A 58 2.42 -13.44 5.64
CA ARG A 58 1.64 -13.29 4.40
C ARG A 58 2.43 -13.56 3.13
N LEU A 59 3.76 -13.72 3.15
CA LEU A 59 4.57 -13.90 1.93
C LEU A 59 4.08 -15.09 1.11
N ASP A 60 3.86 -16.24 1.76
CA ASP A 60 3.44 -17.48 1.10
C ASP A 60 1.93 -17.61 0.89
N LEU A 61 1.13 -16.64 1.38
CA LEU A 61 -0.32 -16.67 1.24
C LEU A 61 -0.77 -16.05 -0.09
N PRO A 62 -1.83 -16.56 -0.73
CA PRO A 62 -2.39 -15.94 -1.92
C PRO A 62 -2.96 -14.54 -1.61
N SER A 63 -3.11 -13.74 -2.67
CA SER A 63 -3.83 -12.46 -2.57
C SER A 63 -5.29 -12.72 -2.22
N GLY A 64 -5.81 -12.05 -1.18
CA GLY A 64 -7.18 -12.24 -0.68
C GLY A 64 -7.28 -13.03 0.63
N GLU A 65 -6.20 -13.65 1.09
CA GLU A 65 -6.17 -14.41 2.35
C GLU A 65 -5.24 -13.77 3.40
N GLY A 66 -5.42 -14.14 4.67
CA GLY A 66 -4.50 -13.78 5.76
C GLY A 66 -4.54 -12.32 6.19
N TYR A 67 -5.66 -11.60 6.01
CA TYR A 67 -5.78 -10.16 6.32
C TYR A 67 -5.49 -9.87 7.79
N GLU A 68 -5.85 -10.79 8.67
CA GLU A 68 -5.55 -10.83 10.09
C GLU A 68 -4.05 -10.92 10.41
N LEU A 69 -3.26 -11.45 9.48
CA LEU A 69 -1.79 -11.53 9.59
C LEU A 69 -1.11 -10.27 9.04
N SER A 70 -1.87 -9.34 8.46
CA SER A 70 -1.34 -8.08 7.94
C SER A 70 -0.91 -7.19 9.08
N ARG A 71 0.40 -7.17 9.34
CA ARG A 71 1.04 -6.19 10.22
C ARG A 71 1.04 -4.75 9.65
N PRO A 72 1.20 -4.52 8.33
CA PRO A 72 1.10 -3.17 7.78
C PRO A 72 -0.33 -2.65 7.74
N VAL A 73 -0.46 -1.34 7.95
CA VAL A 73 -1.64 -0.57 7.56
C VAL A 73 -1.68 -0.54 6.04
N HIS A 74 -2.83 -0.89 5.47
CA HIS A 74 -3.00 -0.88 4.02
C HIS A 74 -3.01 0.55 3.47
N ALA A 75 -2.67 0.69 2.19
CA ALA A 75 -2.53 1.98 1.55
C ALA A 75 -3.85 2.77 1.55
N GLU A 76 -4.99 2.09 1.41
CA GLU A 76 -6.33 2.67 1.42
C GLU A 76 -6.61 3.33 2.77
N VAL A 77 -6.36 2.61 3.86
CA VAL A 77 -6.58 3.11 5.23
C VAL A 77 -5.61 4.25 5.53
N SER A 78 -4.35 4.12 5.13
CA SER A 78 -3.36 5.20 5.25
C SER A 78 -3.79 6.47 4.52
N ALA A 79 -4.37 6.34 3.31
CA ALA A 79 -4.85 7.48 2.54
C ALA A 79 -6.02 8.17 3.24
N MET A 80 -6.96 7.40 3.77
CA MET A 80 -8.11 7.90 4.53
C MET A 80 -7.70 8.62 5.82
N LEU A 81 -6.76 8.05 6.59
CA LEU A 81 -6.27 8.65 7.83
C LEU A 81 -5.55 9.99 7.63
N ARG A 82 -5.05 10.24 6.42
CA ARG A 82 -4.36 11.50 6.04
C ARG A 82 -5.31 12.58 5.54
N VAL A 83 -6.57 12.24 5.31
CA VAL A 83 -7.60 13.22 4.97
C VAL A 83 -7.81 14.16 6.15
N ARG A 84 -8.04 15.44 5.86
CA ARG A 84 -8.44 16.44 6.85
C ARG A 84 -9.79 16.06 7.51
N LEU A 85 -9.91 16.34 8.81
CA LEU A 85 -11.08 16.00 9.63
C LEU A 85 -12.39 16.66 9.17
N ASP A 86 -12.33 17.70 8.34
CA ASP A 86 -13.52 18.38 7.79
C ASP A 86 -14.19 17.64 6.62
N ARG A 87 -13.63 16.51 6.18
CA ARG A 87 -14.16 15.73 5.06
C ARG A 87 -14.80 14.43 5.51
N SER A 88 -15.94 14.14 4.91
CA SER A 88 -16.71 12.91 5.04
C SER A 88 -16.29 11.89 3.97
N LEU A 89 -16.67 10.62 4.15
CA LEU A 89 -16.38 9.58 3.16
C LEU A 89 -17.12 9.81 1.83
N ASP A 90 -18.27 10.46 1.88
CA ASP A 90 -19.07 10.83 0.72
C ASP A 90 -18.39 11.90 -0.16
N ASP A 91 -17.31 12.51 0.34
CA ASP A 91 -16.57 13.51 -0.40
C ASP A 91 -15.62 12.93 -1.44
N PHE A 92 -15.34 11.62 -1.46
CA PHE A 92 -14.38 11.05 -2.41
C PHE A 92 -15.09 10.44 -3.62
N GLU A 93 -14.73 10.90 -4.81
CA GLU A 93 -15.30 10.38 -6.06
C GLU A 93 -14.57 9.13 -6.53
N ARG A 94 -13.25 9.07 -6.31
CA ARG A 94 -12.40 7.96 -6.78
C ARG A 94 -11.29 7.66 -5.79
N CYS A 95 -11.05 6.37 -5.60
CA CYS A 95 -9.87 5.81 -4.98
C CYS A 95 -9.08 5.06 -6.07
N ILE A 96 -7.86 5.51 -6.36
CA ILE A 96 -7.01 4.90 -7.38
C ILE A 96 -5.83 4.26 -6.68
N ALA A 97 -5.69 2.95 -6.82
CA ALA A 97 -4.61 2.17 -6.24
C ALA A 97 -3.65 1.68 -7.34
N THR A 98 -2.35 1.77 -7.07
CA THR A 98 -1.30 1.11 -7.85
C THR A 98 -0.60 0.08 -6.99
N VAL A 99 -0.28 -1.05 -7.62
CA VAL A 99 0.55 -2.08 -7.02
C VAL A 99 1.79 -2.18 -7.88
N GLU A 100 2.94 -1.87 -7.30
CA GLU A 100 4.21 -2.22 -7.93
C GLU A 100 4.59 -3.63 -7.48
N PRO A 101 4.73 -4.58 -8.43
CA PRO A 101 5.22 -5.91 -8.11
C PRO A 101 6.67 -5.80 -7.65
N THR A 102 7.00 -6.40 -6.51
CA THR A 102 8.37 -6.50 -6.00
C THR A 102 9.12 -7.59 -6.77
N GLU A 103 9.41 -7.34 -8.05
CA GLU A 103 10.07 -8.26 -8.99
C GLU A 103 11.56 -8.57 -8.66
N GLU A 104 12.08 -8.18 -7.49
CA GLU A 104 13.46 -8.49 -7.08
C GLU A 104 13.57 -9.56 -5.98
N LEU A 105 12.47 -10.17 -5.51
CA LEU A 105 12.52 -11.23 -4.48
C LEU A 105 11.83 -12.56 -4.86
N TYR A 106 11.30 -12.69 -6.08
CA TYR A 106 10.74 -13.96 -6.59
C TYR A 106 11.42 -14.48 -7.86
N ALA A 107 12.74 -14.24 -8.00
CA ALA A 107 13.56 -15.03 -8.92
C ALA A 107 13.75 -16.46 -8.34
N GLY A 108 12.70 -17.29 -8.42
CA GLY A 108 12.74 -18.65 -7.89
C GLY A 108 11.48 -19.50 -8.09
N GLY A 109 10.40 -18.97 -8.67
CA GLY A 109 9.24 -19.76 -9.07
C GLY A 109 9.37 -20.21 -10.52
N THR A 110 10.01 -21.35 -10.76
CA THR A 110 9.95 -22.01 -12.07
C THR A 110 8.49 -22.19 -12.49
N GLY A 111 8.06 -21.48 -13.52
CA GLY A 111 6.88 -21.83 -14.28
C GLY A 111 7.14 -23.16 -14.98
N SER A 112 6.80 -24.26 -14.30
CA SER A 112 6.62 -25.55 -14.96
C SER A 112 5.20 -25.57 -15.53
N ALA A 113 5.13 -25.44 -16.85
CA ALA A 113 4.11 -26.07 -17.65
C ALA A 113 4.32 -27.59 -17.69
#